data_AF-L0FXK1-F1
#
_entry.id   AF-L0FXK1-F1
#
_cell.length_a   1.000
_cell.length_b   1.000
_cell.length_c   1.000
_cell.angle_alpha   90.00
_cell.angle_beta   90.00
_cell.angle_gamma   90.00
#
_symmetry.space_group_name_H-M   'P 1'
#
loop_
_entity.id
_entity.type
_entity.pdbx_description
1 polymer ?
#
loop_
_entity_poly.entity_id
_entity_poly.type
_entity_poly.pdbx_seq_one_letter_code
_entity_poly.pdbx_strand_id
1 'polypeptide(L)'
;MIDFDFTPKSYFDGTGPSALLAKLSYPESQWGEEISIYAAPLDGKIYFEVVDFYGNDFAVKPEESDHPLSLQEFIFLIETLEVIDHGAKGDMNITLSGIPEAKSNVYPQLQGYFIEKRKNFGML
;
A
#
# COMPACT_ATOMS: atom_id res chain seq x y z
N MET A 1 -19.41 -0.43 -10.26
CA MET A 1 -18.27 -0.15 -11.16
C MET A 1 -17.22 0.57 -10.33
N ILE A 2 -15.95 0.20 -10.46
CA ILE A 2 -14.84 0.84 -9.74
C ILE A 2 -14.54 2.17 -10.43
N ASP A 3 -14.39 3.24 -9.66
CA ASP A 3 -14.03 4.57 -10.16
C ASP A 3 -12.52 4.76 -9.97
N PHE A 4 -11.77 4.45 -11.03
CA PHE A 4 -10.30 4.50 -11.00
C PHE A 4 -9.75 5.93 -10.90
N ASP A 5 -10.55 6.92 -11.29
CA ASP A 5 -10.18 8.34 -11.24
C ASP A 5 -10.49 8.97 -9.87
N PHE A 6 -11.16 8.22 -8.97
CA PHE A 6 -11.46 8.71 -7.63
C PHE A 6 -10.19 9.17 -6.92
N THR A 7 -10.18 10.44 -6.53
CA THR A 7 -9.05 11.07 -5.83
C THR A 7 -9.56 11.74 -4.56
N PRO A 8 -9.02 11.42 -3.37
CA PRO A 8 -9.43 12.08 -2.13
C PRO A 8 -8.99 13.54 -2.15
N LYS A 9 -9.80 14.42 -1.54
CA LYS A 9 -9.49 15.86 -1.49
C LYS A 9 -8.21 16.19 -0.71
N SER A 10 -7.93 15.40 0.33
CA SER A 10 -6.75 15.50 1.19
C SER A 10 -6.60 14.17 1.93
N TYR A 11 -5.37 13.80 2.26
CA TYR A 11 -5.10 12.72 3.24
C TYR A 11 -5.08 13.20 4.68
N PHE A 12 -4.80 14.49 4.88
CA PHE A 12 -4.50 15.06 6.18
C PHE A 12 -5.73 15.79 6.71
N ASP A 13 -6.16 15.40 7.90
CA ASP A 13 -7.25 16.00 8.67
C ASP A 13 -6.74 16.84 9.86
N GLY A 14 -5.42 16.99 9.99
CA GLY A 14 -4.75 17.75 11.05
C GLY A 14 -4.54 16.98 12.36
N THR A 15 -4.83 15.67 12.40
CA THR A 15 -4.75 14.87 13.64
C THR A 15 -3.41 14.18 13.86
N GLY A 16 -2.46 14.27 12.92
CA GLY A 16 -1.16 13.62 13.04
C GLY A 16 -0.14 14.05 11.98
N PRO A 17 1.13 13.63 12.15
CA PRO A 17 2.20 13.92 11.20
C PRO A 17 2.11 13.09 9.91
N SER A 18 1.34 11.99 9.92
CA SER A 18 1.12 11.13 8.76
C SER A 18 -0.31 10.59 8.76
N ALA A 19 -0.78 10.15 7.60
CA ALA A 19 -2.10 9.57 7.38
C ALA A 19 -1.98 8.11 6.93
N LEU A 20 -2.68 7.20 7.60
CA LEU A 20 -2.77 5.80 7.18
C LEU A 20 -3.66 5.69 5.93
N LEU A 21 -3.07 5.32 4.80
CA LEU A 21 -3.78 5.18 3.53
C LEU A 21 -4.41 3.80 3.39
N ALA A 22 -3.64 2.74 3.65
CA ALA A 22 -4.15 1.37 3.55
C ALA A 22 -3.39 0.40 4.46
N LYS A 23 -4.06 -0.71 4.76
CA LYS A 23 -3.48 -1.92 5.32
C LYS A 23 -3.62 -3.04 4.31
N LEU A 24 -2.52 -3.72 4.03
CA LEU A 24 -2.44 -4.88 3.15
C LEU A 24 -2.19 -6.11 3.99
N SER A 25 -2.98 -7.15 3.79
CA SER A 25 -2.76 -8.46 4.41
C SER A 25 -2.50 -9.49 3.31
N TYR A 26 -1.55 -10.40 3.53
CA TYR A 26 -1.24 -11.49 2.59
C TYR A 26 -1.61 -12.83 3.24
N PRO A 27 -2.84 -13.34 3.03
CA PRO A 27 -3.32 -14.58 3.67
C PRO A 27 -2.47 -15.81 3.36
N GLU A 28 -1.82 -15.82 2.20
CA GLU A 28 -0.93 -16.90 1.76
C GLU A 28 0.44 -16.86 2.44
N SER A 29 0.79 -15.75 3.10
CA SER A 29 2.06 -15.62 3.79
C SER A 29 2.06 -16.44 5.08
N GLN A 30 3.14 -17.20 5.31
CA GLN A 30 3.27 -18.08 6.48
C GLN A 30 3.20 -17.33 7.81
N TRP A 31 3.51 -16.03 7.81
CA TRP A 31 3.62 -15.23 9.02
C TRP A 31 2.51 -14.19 9.19
N GLY A 32 1.47 -14.23 8.35
CA GLY A 32 0.35 -13.29 8.44
C GLY A 32 0.80 -11.84 8.24
N GLU A 33 1.63 -11.60 7.22
CA GLU A 33 2.20 -10.30 6.91
C GLU A 33 1.10 -9.24 6.76
N GLU A 34 1.16 -8.22 7.63
CA GLU A 34 0.41 -6.97 7.51
C GLU A 34 1.38 -5.84 7.16
N ILE A 35 1.10 -5.15 6.07
CA ILE A 35 1.85 -3.98 5.61
C ILE A 35 0.93 -2.77 5.70
N SER A 36 1.43 -1.69 6.28
CA SER A 36 0.73 -0.42 6.35
C SER A 36 1.37 0.60 5.42
N ILE A 37 0.55 1.30 4.63
CA ILE A 37 0.99 2.37 3.74
C ILE A 37 0.53 3.70 4.33
N TYR A 38 1.47 4.62 4.51
CA TYR A 38 1.26 5.95 5.05
C TYR A 38 1.57 7.04 4.02
N ALA A 39 0.92 8.19 4.18
CA ALA A 39 1.28 9.44 3.55
C ALA A 39 1.85 10.40 4.60
N ALA A 40 2.97 11.05 4.31
CA ALA A 40 3.57 12.07 5.16
C ALA A 40 3.76 13.38 4.36
N PRO A 41 3.32 14.54 4.88
CA PRO A 41 3.57 15.82 4.23
C PRO A 41 4.97 16.32 4.58
N LEU A 42 5.79 16.60 3.57
CA LEU A 42 7.13 17.18 3.75
C LEU A 42 7.44 18.14 2.59
N ASP A 43 7.87 19.36 2.92
CA ASP A 43 8.26 20.40 1.95
C ASP A 43 7.25 20.66 0.81
N GLY A 44 5.95 20.59 1.13
CA GLY A 44 4.87 20.81 0.17
C GLY A 44 4.53 19.61 -0.72
N LYS A 45 5.22 18.47 -0.51
CA LYS A 45 4.94 17.20 -1.16
C LYS A 45 4.35 16.20 -0.19
N ILE A 46 3.79 15.13 -0.74
CA ILE A 46 3.30 13.96 -0.03
C ILE A 46 4.25 12.82 -0.31
N TYR A 47 4.94 12.32 0.70
CA TYR A 47 5.77 11.12 0.62
C TYR A 47 4.96 9.89 1.01
N PHE A 48 5.23 8.78 0.35
CA PHE A 48 4.61 7.49 0.66
C PHE A 48 5.59 6.58 1.38
N GLU A 49 5.17 6.09 2.54
CA GLU A 49 5.98 5.23 3.40
C GLU A 49 5.27 3.91 3.61
N VAL A 50 6.04 2.82 3.60
CA VAL A 50 5.53 1.46 3.77
C VAL A 50 6.22 0.85 4.96
N VAL A 51 5.42 0.36 5.90
CA VAL A 51 5.89 -0.18 7.17
C VAL A 51 5.32 -1.58 7.33
N ASP A 52 6.20 -2.54 7.56
CA ASP A 52 5.85 -3.89 7.97
C ASP A 52 6.28 -4.15 9.42
N PHE A 53 6.02 -5.36 9.92
CA PHE A 53 6.40 -5.76 11.27
C PHE A 53 7.92 -5.97 11.44
N TYR A 54 8.62 -6.30 10.36
CA TYR A 54 10.01 -6.72 10.38
C TYR A 54 11.00 -5.56 10.21
N GLY A 55 10.50 -4.37 9.88
CA GLY A 55 11.30 -3.17 9.65
C GLY A 55 12.06 -3.25 8.33
N ASN A 56 11.47 -3.87 7.29
CA ASN A 56 12.06 -3.87 5.96
C ASN A 56 11.89 -2.53 5.28
N ASP A 57 12.87 -2.21 4.43
CA ASP A 57 12.79 -1.07 3.55
C ASP A 57 12.08 -1.47 2.25
N PHE A 58 11.18 -0.61 1.78
CA PHE A 58 10.40 -0.84 0.56
C PHE A 58 10.68 0.26 -0.46
N ALA A 59 10.88 -0.15 -1.71
CA ALA A 59 10.82 0.75 -2.84
C ALA A 59 9.34 0.96 -3.21
N VAL A 60 8.92 2.21 -3.26
CA VAL A 60 7.56 2.63 -3.60
C VAL A 60 7.56 3.42 -4.90
N LYS A 61 6.51 3.28 -5.72
CA LYS A 61 6.37 4.03 -6.97
C LYS A 61 4.94 4.55 -7.12
N PRO A 62 4.71 5.87 -7.11
CA PRO A 62 5.69 6.94 -6.87
C PRO A 62 6.17 6.98 -5.41
N GLU A 63 7.35 7.56 -5.18
CA GLU A 63 7.87 7.85 -3.82
C GLU A 63 7.21 9.09 -3.20
N GLU A 64 6.85 10.05 -4.05
CA GLU A 64 6.23 11.31 -3.64
C GLU A 64 5.25 11.82 -4.70
N SER A 65 4.34 12.71 -4.29
CA SER A 65 3.42 13.41 -5.18
C SER A 65 3.10 14.80 -4.64
N ASP A 66 2.78 15.74 -5.53
CA ASP A 66 2.32 17.09 -5.17
C ASP A 66 0.82 17.11 -4.76
N HIS A 67 0.11 16.01 -5.00
CA HIS A 67 -1.32 15.87 -4.73
C HIS A 67 -1.67 14.45 -4.29
N PRO A 68 -2.82 14.24 -3.63
CA PRO A 68 -3.32 12.89 -3.37
C PRO A 68 -3.43 12.09 -4.67
N LEU A 69 -2.95 10.86 -4.66
CA LEU A 69 -3.08 9.90 -5.74
C LEU A 69 -4.56 9.57 -6.00
N SER A 70 -4.88 9.36 -7.27
CA SER A 70 -6.09 8.67 -7.69
C SER A 70 -6.08 7.21 -7.22
N LEU A 71 -7.25 6.57 -7.22
CA LEU A 71 -7.37 5.15 -6.92
C LEU A 71 -6.47 4.31 -7.85
N GLN A 72 -6.39 4.65 -9.13
CA GLN A 72 -5.53 3.95 -10.09
C GLN A 72 -4.05 4.06 -9.71
N GLU A 73 -3.58 5.27 -9.41
CA GLU A 73 -2.18 5.50 -9.01
C GLU A 73 -1.85 4.82 -7.69
N PHE A 74 -2.81 4.78 -6.75
CA PHE A 74 -2.61 4.09 -5.49
C PHE A 74 -2.61 2.56 -5.64
N ILE A 75 -3.44 2.00 -6.53
CA ILE A 75 -3.36 0.58 -6.92
C ILE A 75 -2.00 0.29 -7.55
N PHE A 76 -1.55 1.14 -8.47
CA PHE A 76 -0.23 1.00 -9.10
C PHE A 76 0.90 1.00 -8.06
N LEU A 77 0.84 1.88 -7.07
CA LEU A 77 1.79 1.89 -5.96
C LEU A 77 1.80 0.56 -5.22
N ILE A 78 0.64 0.02 -4.83
CA ILE A 78 0.53 -1.27 -4.14
C ILE A 78 1.10 -2.42 -4.99
N GLU A 79 0.81 -2.42 -6.29
CA GLU A 79 1.22 -3.49 -7.20
C GLU A 79 2.70 -3.46 -7.59
N THR A 80 3.35 -2.31 -7.40
CA THR A 80 4.78 -2.13 -7.69
C THR A 80 5.65 -2.05 -6.43
N LEU A 81 5.08 -2.38 -5.27
CA LEU A 81 5.84 -2.51 -4.02
C LEU A 81 6.91 -3.60 -4.17
N GLU A 82 8.14 -3.23 -3.84
CA GLU A 82 9.30 -4.12 -3.86
C GLU A 82 10.06 -3.97 -2.54
N VAL A 83 10.45 -5.08 -1.92
CA VAL A 83 11.33 -5.05 -0.74
C VAL A 83 12.76 -4.76 -1.21
N ILE A 84 13.42 -3.79 -0.59
CA ILE A 84 14.83 -3.48 -0.87
C ILE A 84 15.70 -4.46 -0.09
N ASP A 85 16.29 -5.43 -0.79
CA ASP A 85 17.22 -6.38 -0.18
C ASP A 85 18.59 -5.69 0.06
N HIS A 86 18.86 -5.35 1.32
CA HIS A 86 20.15 -4.84 1.78
C HIS A 86 21.15 -5.95 2.16
N GLY A 87 21.02 -7.16 1.59
CA GLY A 87 22.06 -8.19 1.53
C GLY A 87 22.50 -8.82 2.86
N ALA A 88 21.98 -8.38 4.01
CA ALA A 88 22.28 -8.98 5.30
C ALA A 88 21.25 -8.59 6.37
N LYS A 89 20.25 -9.45 6.59
CA LYS A 89 19.69 -9.77 7.92
C LYS A 89 18.67 -10.91 7.82
N GLY A 90 19.17 -12.13 8.01
CA GLY A 90 18.42 -13.32 8.46
C GLY A 90 17.20 -13.74 7.64
N ASP A 91 17.42 -14.62 6.65
CA ASP A 91 16.49 -15.66 6.14
C ASP A 91 14.97 -15.39 6.23
N MET A 92 14.53 -14.18 5.90
CA MET A 92 13.14 -13.92 5.56
C MET A 92 13.13 -13.23 4.20
N ASN A 93 13.16 -14.07 3.16
CA ASN A 93 12.67 -13.64 1.85
C ASN A 93 11.19 -13.29 2.04
N ILE A 94 10.90 -12.02 2.36
CA ILE A 94 9.55 -11.48 2.21
C ILE A 94 9.27 -11.56 0.73
N THR A 95 8.61 -12.63 0.36
CA THR A 95 8.07 -12.74 -0.97
C THR A 95 6.75 -11.99 -0.87
N LEU A 96 6.69 -10.78 -1.44
CA LEU A 96 5.43 -10.13 -1.80
C LEU A 96 4.73 -10.97 -2.90
N SER A 97 4.62 -12.28 -2.71
CA SER A 97 3.99 -13.22 -3.63
C SER A 97 2.52 -13.26 -3.30
N GLY A 98 1.74 -12.68 -4.19
CA GLY A 98 0.29 -12.81 -4.17
C GLY A 98 -0.41 -11.49 -4.35
N ILE A 99 -1.73 -11.55 -4.24
CA ILE A 99 -2.60 -10.39 -4.35
C ILE A 99 -3.07 -10.08 -2.93
N PRO A 100 -2.72 -8.92 -2.34
CA PRO A 100 -3.10 -8.63 -0.97
C PRO A 100 -4.61 -8.49 -0.80
N GLU A 101 -5.09 -8.73 0.41
CA GLU A 101 -6.34 -8.16 0.89
C GLU A 101 -6.08 -6.71 1.35
N ALA A 102 -6.63 -5.73 0.64
CA ALA A 102 -6.41 -4.32 0.94
C ALA A 102 -7.61 -3.70 1.66
N LYS A 103 -7.37 -2.96 2.75
CA LYS A 103 -8.36 -2.16 3.47
C LYS A 103 -7.93 -0.71 3.54
N SER A 104 -8.84 0.21 3.23
CA SER A 104 -8.58 1.65 3.25
C SER A 104 -9.83 2.43 3.65
N ASN A 105 -9.66 3.42 4.53
CA ASN A 105 -10.70 4.41 4.83
C ASN A 105 -10.65 5.60 3.86
N VAL A 106 -9.56 5.74 3.11
CA VAL A 106 -9.31 6.83 2.17
C VAL A 106 -9.82 6.47 0.77
N TYR A 107 -9.69 5.20 0.39
CA TYR A 107 -10.09 4.65 -0.91
C TYR A 107 -11.17 3.58 -0.73
N PRO A 108 -12.46 3.94 -0.71
CA PRO A 108 -13.55 3.01 -0.38
C PRO A 108 -13.65 1.81 -1.32
N GLN A 109 -13.20 1.96 -2.56
CA GLN A 109 -13.30 0.93 -3.59
C GLN A 109 -12.08 0.00 -3.67
N LEU A 110 -11.02 0.30 -2.90
CA LEU A 110 -9.76 -0.46 -2.92
C LEU A 110 -9.98 -1.92 -2.53
N GLN A 111 -10.73 -2.17 -1.46
CA GLN A 111 -11.03 -3.53 -1.01
C GLN A 111 -11.78 -4.33 -2.07
N GLY A 112 -12.76 -3.71 -2.73
CA GLY A 112 -13.51 -4.34 -3.82
C GLY A 112 -12.62 -4.73 -5.00
N TYR A 113 -11.70 -3.85 -5.39
CA TYR A 113 -10.73 -4.13 -6.46
C TYR A 113 -9.89 -5.38 -6.16
N PHE A 114 -9.26 -5.43 -4.99
CA PHE A 114 -8.36 -6.54 -4.64
C PHE A 114 -9.10 -7.85 -4.39
N ILE A 115 -10.34 -7.82 -3.86
CA ILE A 115 -11.19 -9.02 -3.75
C ILE A 115 -11.50 -9.58 -5.14
N GLU A 116 -11.95 -8.75 -6.09
CA GLU A 116 -12.24 -9.21 -7.45
C GLU A 116 -10.98 -9.71 -8.16
N LYS A 117 -9.83 -9.05 -7.94
CA LYS A 117 -8.54 -9.52 -8.45
C LYS A 117 -8.20 -10.90 -7.89
N ARG A 118 -8.29 -11.12 -6.57
CA ARG A 118 -8.05 -12.44 -5.96
C ARG A 118 -8.96 -13.54 -6.53
N LYS A 119 -10.26 -13.25 -6.74
CA LYS A 119 -11.21 -14.19 -7.38
C LYS A 119 -10.76 -14.57 -8.79
N ASN A 120 -10.36 -13.59 -9.59
CA ASN A 120 -9.92 -13.82 -10.97
C ASN A 120 -8.67 -14.70 -11.08
N PHE A 121 -7.83 -14.70 -10.04
CA PHE A 121 -6.62 -15.53 -9.95
C PHE A 121 -6.83 -16.84 -9.16
N GLY A 122 -8.06 -17.14 -8.73
CA GLY A 122 -8.39 -18.38 -8.00
C GLY A 122 -7.83 -18.43 -6.57
N MET A 123 -7.63 -17.27 -5.94
CA MET A 123 -7.08 -17.13 -4.57
C MET A 123 -8.17 -16.94 -3.50
N LEU A 124 -9.42 -17.23 -3.84
CA LEU A 124 -10.61 -17.13 -2.96
C LEU A 124 -11.51 -18.35 -3.15
#